data_AF-A0A7L4JU17-F1
#
_entry.id   AF-A0A7L4JU17-F1
#
_cell.length_a   1.000
_cell.length_b   1.000
_cell.length_c   1.000
_cell.angle_alpha   90.00
_cell.angle_beta   90.00
_cell.angle_gamma   90.00
#
_symmetry.space_group_name_H-M   'P 1'
#
loop_
_entity.id
_entity.type
_entity.pdbx_description
1 polymer ?
#
loop_
_entity_poly.entity_id
_entity_poly.type
_entity_poly.pdbx_seq_one_letter_code
_entity_poly.pdbx_strand_id
1 'polypeptide(L)'
;NLAFFRSIFRVLSLLLVLSPVNSSNCMMGNRTTEIRGKYENILSHDIDELVNMSAEYRDRCCKNRKPENNKMFFCNDTQEIESLQNMACNMLRFFHRQKISKDFRWKAALVSCGTLQVLQCKCERSKKEK
;
A
#
# COMPACT_ATOMS: atom_id res chain seq x y z
N ASN A 1 43.33 -1.87 23.32
CA ASN A 1 43.69 -0.95 22.22
C ASN A 1 42.47 -0.06 21.90
N LEU A 2 42.30 1.04 22.66
CA LEU A 2 41.08 1.89 22.68
C LEU A 2 40.87 2.69 21.36
N ALA A 3 41.92 2.82 20.55
CA ALA A 3 41.91 3.52 19.27
C ALA A 3 41.11 2.77 18.18
N PHE A 4 41.09 1.44 18.23
CA PHE A 4 40.39 0.60 17.24
C PHE A 4 38.86 0.79 17.32
N PHE A 5 38.32 0.85 18.54
CA PHE A 5 36.89 1.05 18.78
C PHE A 5 36.40 2.43 18.31
N ARG A 6 37.19 3.50 18.51
CA ARG A 6 36.80 4.85 18.06
C ARG A 6 36.75 4.99 16.53
N SER A 7 37.53 4.19 15.80
CA SER A 7 37.52 4.17 14.34
C SER A 7 36.28 3.47 13.80
N ILE A 8 35.96 2.28 14.33
CA ILE A 8 34.79 1.49 13.92
C ILE A 8 33.49 2.25 14.13
N PHE A 9 33.30 2.86 15.31
CA PHE A 9 32.07 3.59 15.62
C PHE A 9 31.90 4.86 14.77
N ARG A 10 32.96 5.56 14.39
CA ARG A 10 32.87 6.71 13.47
C ARG A 10 32.45 6.28 12.05
N VAL A 11 32.96 5.15 11.57
CA VAL A 11 32.62 4.64 10.22
C VAL A 11 31.20 4.06 10.19
N LEU A 12 30.76 3.36 11.26
CA LEU A 12 29.38 2.86 11.38
C LEU A 12 28.34 3.98 11.42
N SER A 13 28.62 5.10 12.09
CA SER A 13 27.73 6.27 12.10
C SER A 13 27.61 6.92 10.72
N LEU A 14 28.67 6.93 9.91
CA LEU A 14 28.63 7.45 8.53
C LEU A 14 27.86 6.52 7.59
N LEU A 15 27.95 5.19 7.78
CA LEU A 15 27.20 4.21 7.00
C LEU A 15 25.69 4.21 7.32
N LEU A 16 25.30 4.54 8.56
CA LEU A 16 23.88 4.72 8.92
C LEU A 16 23.26 5.95 8.26
N VAL A 17 24.03 7.02 8.04
CA VAL A 17 23.58 8.24 7.36
C VAL A 17 23.48 8.06 5.84
N LEU A 18 24.28 7.15 5.27
CA LEU A 18 24.23 6.78 3.84
C LEU A 18 23.34 5.57 3.55
N SER A 19 22.80 4.92 4.58
CA SER A 19 21.77 3.91 4.39
C SER A 19 20.57 4.63 3.78
N PRO A 20 20.05 4.21 2.62
CA PRO A 20 18.85 4.80 2.07
C PRO A 20 17.71 4.50 3.06
N VAL A 21 17.45 5.44 3.98
CA VAL A 21 16.27 5.45 4.85
C VAL A 21 15.00 5.52 3.99
N ASN A 22 15.14 5.87 2.71
CA ASN A 22 14.10 5.81 1.70
C ASN A 22 14.31 4.64 0.73
N SER A 23 14.32 3.41 1.22
CA SER A 23 13.88 2.29 0.40
C SER A 23 12.34 2.28 0.42
N SER A 24 11.69 3.36 -0.06
CA SER A 24 10.29 3.20 -0.42
C SER A 24 10.25 2.08 -1.45
N ASN A 25 9.45 1.05 -1.21
CA ASN A 25 9.25 -0.06 -2.16
C ASN A 25 8.61 0.39 -3.49
N CYS A 26 8.49 1.71 -3.70
CA CYS A 26 8.02 2.43 -4.86
C CYS A 26 9.19 3.13 -5.53
N MET A 27 9.40 2.88 -6.82
CA MET A 27 10.40 3.58 -7.63
C MET A 27 9.79 4.85 -8.23
N MET A 28 9.32 5.74 -7.36
CA MET A 28 8.62 6.94 -7.80
C MET A 28 9.61 8.11 -7.92
N GLY A 29 10.10 8.34 -9.14
CA GLY A 29 10.70 9.62 -9.47
C GLY A 29 9.66 10.74 -9.50
N ASN A 30 10.07 11.91 -9.97
CA ASN A 30 9.25 13.10 -10.20
C ASN A 30 8.29 12.94 -11.41
N ARG A 31 7.44 11.90 -11.37
CA ARG A 31 6.50 11.47 -12.44
C ARG A 31 5.03 11.67 -12.07
N THR A 32 4.72 12.65 -11.23
CA THR A 32 3.37 12.89 -10.70
C THR A 32 2.32 13.08 -11.80
N THR A 33 2.67 13.74 -12.90
CA THR A 33 1.78 13.92 -14.06
C THR A 33 1.47 12.62 -14.81
N GLU A 34 2.46 11.74 -14.97
CA GLU A 34 2.27 10.41 -15.58
C GLU A 34 1.36 9.53 -14.70
N ILE A 35 1.57 9.59 -13.38
CA ILE A 35 0.76 8.86 -12.40
C ILE A 35 -0.68 9.33 -12.46
N ARG A 36 -0.91 10.65 -12.45
CA ARG A 36 -2.24 11.24 -12.57
C ARG A 36 -2.92 10.80 -13.86
N GLY A 37 -2.23 10.86 -15.00
CA GLY A 37 -2.78 10.42 -16.28
C GLY A 37 -3.15 8.93 -16.30
N LYS A 38 -2.32 8.07 -15.72
CA LYS A 38 -2.64 6.64 -15.58
C LYS A 38 -3.79 6.39 -14.62
N TYR A 39 -3.87 7.14 -13.52
CA TYR A 39 -4.98 7.04 -12.59
C TYR A 39 -6.30 7.42 -13.27
N GLU A 40 -6.37 8.59 -13.89
CA GLU A 40 -7.58 9.13 -14.52
C GLU A 40 -8.05 8.24 -15.69
N ASN A 41 -7.14 7.70 -16.50
CA ASN A 41 -7.50 6.96 -17.71
C ASN A 41 -7.61 5.43 -17.53
N ILE A 42 -7.02 4.85 -16.48
CA ILE A 42 -6.93 3.40 -16.31
C ILE A 42 -7.61 2.94 -15.02
N LEU A 43 -7.35 3.59 -13.89
CA LEU A 43 -7.80 3.09 -12.58
C LEU A 43 -9.12 3.67 -12.09
N SER A 44 -9.45 4.91 -12.47
CA SER A 44 -10.63 5.64 -11.98
C SER A 44 -11.91 4.83 -12.13
N HIS A 45 -12.17 4.32 -13.34
CA HIS A 45 -13.34 3.52 -13.66
C HIS A 45 -13.40 2.23 -12.83
N ASP A 46 -12.29 1.50 -12.70
CA ASP A 46 -12.25 0.27 -11.91
C ASP A 46 -12.47 0.52 -10.41
N ILE A 47 -12.02 1.68 -9.89
CA ILE A 47 -12.29 2.12 -8.53
C ILE A 47 -13.78 2.42 -8.34
N ASP A 48 -14.39 3.17 -9.26
CA ASP A 48 -15.81 3.51 -9.19
C ASP A 48 -16.69 2.25 -9.22
N GLU A 49 -16.37 1.30 -10.10
CA GLU A 49 -17.07 0.02 -10.17
C GLU A 49 -16.92 -0.77 -8.87
N LEU A 50 -15.71 -0.82 -8.29
CA LEU A 50 -15.46 -1.48 -7.01
C LEU A 50 -16.26 -0.83 -5.87
N VAL A 51 -16.33 0.51 -5.84
CA VAL A 51 -17.10 1.27 -4.86
C VAL A 51 -18.60 0.94 -5.00
N ASN A 52 -19.12 0.93 -6.21
CA ASN A 52 -20.51 0.57 -6.48
C ASN A 52 -20.85 -0.86 -6.03
N MET A 53 -20.00 -1.84 -6.37
CA MET A 53 -20.15 -3.22 -5.89
C MET A 53 -20.08 -3.31 -4.36
N SER A 54 -19.24 -2.48 -3.73
CA SER A 54 -19.08 -2.47 -2.27
C SER A 54 -20.33 -1.94 -1.55
N ALA A 55 -21.07 -1.01 -2.15
CA ALA A 55 -22.32 -0.49 -1.59
C ALA A 55 -23.37 -1.61 -1.49
N GLU A 56 -23.54 -2.38 -2.55
CA GLU A 56 -24.45 -3.55 -2.55
C GLU A 56 -24.02 -4.63 -1.53
N TYR A 57 -22.72 -4.80 -1.32
CA TYR A 57 -22.20 -5.76 -0.36
C TYR A 57 -22.36 -5.28 1.09
N ARG A 58 -22.10 -3.99 1.35
CA ARG A 58 -22.27 -3.36 2.67
C ARG A 58 -23.70 -3.51 3.16
N ASP A 59 -24.67 -3.28 2.29
CA ASP A 59 -26.09 -3.34 2.64
C ASP A 59 -26.56 -4.76 2.94
N ARG A 60 -25.85 -5.79 2.43
CA ARG A 60 -26.07 -7.21 2.74
C ARG A 60 -25.32 -7.70 3.98
N CYS A 61 -24.05 -7.31 4.15
CA CYS A 61 -23.15 -7.87 5.15
C CYS A 61 -23.14 -7.08 6.48
N CYS A 62 -23.32 -5.76 6.42
CA CYS A 62 -23.05 -4.86 7.54
C CYS A 62 -24.31 -4.17 8.09
N LYS A 63 -25.50 -4.56 7.65
CA LYS A 63 -26.79 -3.92 8.02
C LYS A 63 -27.00 -3.73 9.52
N ASN A 64 -26.35 -4.55 10.37
CA ASN A 64 -26.44 -4.50 11.83
C ASN A 64 -25.08 -4.57 12.57
N ARG A 65 -23.94 -4.46 11.88
CA ARG A 65 -22.62 -4.47 12.55
C ARG A 65 -22.24 -3.05 12.93
N LYS A 66 -22.05 -2.79 14.23
CA LYS A 66 -21.33 -1.59 14.66
C LYS A 66 -19.91 -1.64 14.04
N PRO A 67 -19.39 -0.53 13.50
CA PRO A 67 -18.02 -0.50 13.00
C PRO A 67 -17.07 -0.76 14.17
N GLU A 68 -16.62 -2.00 14.33
CA GLU A 68 -15.61 -2.37 15.31
C GLU A 68 -14.27 -1.86 14.79
N ASN A 69 -13.70 -0.89 15.51
CA ASN A 69 -12.36 -0.34 15.28
C ASN A 69 -12.07 -0.15 13.80
N ASN A 70 -12.72 0.85 13.18
CA ASN A 70 -12.23 1.45 11.95
C ASN A 70 -10.79 1.91 12.23
N LYS A 71 -9.81 1.04 12.02
CA LYS A 71 -8.44 1.46 11.74
C LYS A 71 -8.55 2.22 10.44
N MET A 72 -8.90 3.50 10.56
CA MET A 72 -9.04 4.40 9.46
C MET A 72 -7.68 4.43 8.80
N PHE A 73 -7.62 4.01 7.54
CA PHE A 73 -6.42 4.15 6.75
C PHE A 73 -6.27 5.65 6.52
N PHE A 74 -5.47 6.31 7.37
CA PHE A 74 -5.17 7.72 7.19
C PHE A 74 -4.28 7.85 5.95
N CYS A 75 -4.77 8.60 4.96
CA CYS A 75 -3.89 9.16 3.96
C CYS A 75 -3.15 10.30 4.65
N ASN A 76 -1.85 10.13 4.86
CA ASN A 76 -1.00 11.23 5.29
C ASN A 76 -0.57 11.96 4.02
N ASP A 77 -0.91 13.24 3.88
CA ASP A 77 -0.64 14.04 2.67
C ASP A 77 0.88 14.11 2.35
N THR A 78 1.74 13.91 3.35
CA THR A 78 3.20 13.84 3.13
C THR A 78 3.70 12.44 2.71
N GLN A 79 2.84 11.42 2.77
CA GLN A 79 3.14 10.02 2.53
C GLN A 79 2.06 9.34 1.66
N GLU A 80 1.39 10.09 0.78
CA GLU A 80 0.24 9.61 -0.01
C GLU A 80 0.56 8.30 -0.76
N ILE A 81 1.77 8.23 -1.33
CA ILE A 81 2.25 7.08 -2.09
C ILE A 81 2.39 5.83 -1.21
N GLU A 82 2.97 6.00 -0.03
CA GLU A 82 3.14 4.92 0.93
C GLU A 82 1.77 4.48 1.48
N SER A 83 0.86 5.43 1.74
CA SER A 83 -0.52 5.15 2.12
C SER A 83 -1.24 4.34 1.03
N LEU A 84 -1.15 4.75 -0.24
CA LEU A 84 -1.77 4.04 -1.37
C LEU A 84 -1.19 2.63 -1.56
N GLN A 85 0.13 2.49 -1.48
CA GLN A 85 0.79 1.19 -1.52
C GLN A 85 0.29 0.28 -0.39
N ASN A 86 0.29 0.78 0.85
CA ASN A 86 -0.14 0.03 2.02
C ASN A 86 -1.62 -0.38 1.90
N MET A 87 -2.48 0.51 1.41
CA MET A 87 -3.89 0.19 1.15
C MET A 87 -4.02 -0.94 0.11
N ALA A 88 -3.37 -0.83 -1.05
CA ALA A 88 -3.41 -1.86 -2.08
C ALA A 88 -2.91 -3.23 -1.57
N CYS A 89 -1.81 -3.24 -0.81
CA CYS A 89 -1.25 -4.46 -0.25
C CYS A 89 -2.14 -5.09 0.82
N ASN A 90 -2.71 -4.28 1.72
CA ASN A 90 -3.65 -4.76 2.74
C ASN A 90 -4.93 -5.29 2.11
N MET A 91 -5.41 -4.65 1.05
CA MET A 91 -6.60 -5.05 0.31
C MET A 91 -6.41 -6.43 -0.35
N LEU A 92 -5.28 -6.66 -1.03
CA LEU A 92 -4.91 -7.98 -1.57
C LEU A 92 -4.84 -9.06 -0.48
N ARG A 93 -4.27 -8.73 0.68
CA ARG A 93 -4.15 -9.68 1.82
C ARG A 93 -5.50 -10.00 2.45
N PHE A 94 -6.38 -9.01 2.56
CA PHE A 94 -7.70 -9.14 3.15
C PHE A 94 -8.59 -10.05 2.30
N PHE A 95 -8.68 -9.80 0.99
CA PHE A 95 -9.58 -10.56 0.12
C PHE A 95 -9.14 -11.99 -0.17
N HIS A 96 -7.86 -12.30 0.01
CA HIS A 96 -7.42 -13.69 0.00
C HIS A 96 -8.09 -14.51 1.12
N ARG A 97 -8.36 -13.89 2.28
CA ARG A 97 -8.79 -14.57 3.51
C ARG A 97 -10.29 -14.61 3.72
N GLN A 98 -11.06 -13.74 3.05
CA GLN A 98 -12.49 -13.60 3.28
C GLN A 98 -13.35 -14.38 2.28
N LYS A 99 -14.51 -14.87 2.74
CA LYS A 99 -15.56 -15.45 1.89
C LYS A 99 -16.42 -14.35 1.26
N ILE A 100 -15.83 -13.57 0.37
CA ILE A 100 -16.53 -12.55 -0.44
C ILE A 100 -16.89 -13.09 -1.82
N SER A 101 -17.76 -12.39 -2.56
CA SER A 101 -18.11 -12.80 -3.93
C SER A 101 -16.87 -12.84 -4.83
N LYS A 102 -16.85 -13.78 -5.77
CA LYS A 102 -15.72 -13.96 -6.69
C LYS A 102 -15.47 -12.69 -7.52
N ASP A 103 -16.54 -12.04 -7.97
CA ASP A 103 -16.44 -10.84 -8.81
C ASP A 103 -15.90 -9.65 -8.03
N PHE A 104 -16.39 -9.45 -6.79
CA PHE A 104 -15.85 -8.40 -5.92
C PHE A 104 -14.38 -8.65 -5.59
N ARG A 105 -14.00 -9.91 -5.32
CA ARG A 105 -12.61 -10.30 -5.08
C ARG A 105 -11.73 -10.00 -6.28
N TRP A 106 -12.20 -10.32 -7.49
CA TRP A 106 -11.48 -10.10 -8.73
C TRP A 106 -11.29 -8.60 -9.00
N LYS A 107 -12.37 -7.82 -8.93
CA LYS A 107 -12.32 -6.37 -9.14
C LYS A 107 -11.43 -5.67 -8.11
N ALA A 108 -11.51 -6.06 -6.84
CA ALA A 108 -10.62 -5.54 -5.81
C ALA A 108 -9.14 -5.87 -6.04
N ALA A 109 -8.84 -7.10 -6.50
CA ALA A 109 -7.48 -7.49 -6.85
C ALA A 109 -6.97 -6.71 -8.07
N LEU A 110 -7.82 -6.48 -9.07
CA LEU A 110 -7.51 -5.67 -10.24
C LEU A 110 -7.13 -4.24 -9.85
N VAL A 111 -7.99 -3.57 -9.07
CA VAL A 111 -7.72 -2.20 -8.56
C VAL A 111 -6.43 -2.14 -7.75
N SER A 112 -6.23 -3.10 -6.84
CA SER A 112 -5.04 -3.12 -5.98
C SER A 112 -3.75 -3.34 -6.79
N CYS A 113 -3.75 -4.30 -7.72
CA CYS A 113 -2.60 -4.58 -8.58
C CYS A 113 -2.31 -3.41 -9.53
N GLY A 114 -3.34 -2.85 -10.16
CA GLY A 114 -3.19 -1.69 -11.04
C GLY A 114 -2.67 -0.46 -10.29
N THR A 115 -3.12 -0.23 -9.05
CA THR A 115 -2.58 0.83 -8.17
C THR A 115 -1.09 0.65 -7.95
N LEU A 116 -0.65 -0.55 -7.57
CA LEU A 116 0.78 -0.84 -7.38
C LEU A 116 1.57 -0.67 -8.68
N GLN A 117 1.00 -1.03 -9.83
CA GLN A 117 1.64 -0.87 -11.14
C GLN A 117 1.80 0.61 -11.52
N VAL A 118 0.77 1.43 -11.32
CA VAL A 118 0.81 2.87 -11.61
C VAL A 118 1.84 3.57 -10.73
N LEU A 119 1.89 3.22 -9.44
CA LEU A 119 2.83 3.78 -8.49
C LEU A 119 4.24 3.14 -8.57
N GLN A 120 4.41 2.10 -9.39
CA GLN A 120 5.63 1.28 -9.48
C GLN A 120 6.11 0.77 -8.13
N CYS A 121 5.15 0.35 -7.31
CA CYS A 121 5.35 -0.15 -5.96
C CYS A 121 5.28 -1.69 -5.90
N LYS A 122 5.92 -2.28 -4.90
CA LYS A 122 5.78 -3.70 -4.56
C LYS A 122 5.29 -3.87 -3.14
N CYS A 123 4.45 -4.86 -2.87
CA CYS A 123 4.12 -5.19 -1.50
C CYS A 123 5.31 -5.81 -0.78
N GLU A 124 5.54 -5.40 0.46
CA GLU A 124 6.47 -6.11 1.32
C GLU A 124 6.03 -7.57 1.44
N ARG A 125 6.95 -8.48 1.08
CA ARG A 125 6.76 -9.88 1.44
C ARG A 125 6.86 -9.93 2.95
N SER A 126 5.74 -10.19 3.63
CA SER A 126 5.73 -10.41 5.07
C SER A 126 6.82 -11.43 5.40
N LYS A 127 7.88 -11.03 6.10
CA LYS A 127 8.76 -11.97 6.77
C LYS A 127 7.83 -12.80 7.64
N LYS A 128 7.74 -14.11 7.39
CA LYS A 128 7.14 -15.02 8.36
C LYS A 128 8.01 -14.85 9.60
N GLU A 129 7.51 -14.17 10.62
CA GLU A 129 8.06 -14.33 11.97
C GLU A 129 8.03 -15.84 12.25
N LYS A 130 9.23 -16.39 12.45
CA LYS A 130 9.44 -17.78 12.84
C LYS A 130 9.18 -17.91 14.33
#